data_AF-A0A2D4WMG3-F1
#
_entry.id   AF-A0A2D4WMG3-F1
#
_cell.length_a   1.000
_cell.length_b   1.000
_cell.length_c   1.000
_cell.angle_alpha   90.00
_cell.angle_beta   90.00
_cell.angle_gamma   90.00
#
_symmetry.space_group_name_H-M   'P 1'
#
loop_
_entity.id
_entity.type
_entity.pdbx_description
1 polymer ?
#
loop_
_entity_poly.entity_id
_entity_poly.type
_entity_poly.pdbx_seq_one_letter_code
_entity_poly.pdbx_strand_id
1 'polypeptide(L)' 'MALAIFDLDNTLLAGDSDHRWGEFLCEAGLANADSFRQRNDAFYAEYQSGCLDMTAYLDFVLAPLAGLTRVEVRALQRQ' A
#
# COMPACT_ATOMS: atom_id res chain seq x y z
N MET A 1 -4.75 -3.55 -34.38
CA MET A 1 -5.16 -3.80 -32.98
C MET A 1 -4.94 -2.54 -32.18
N ALA A 2 -5.87 -2.20 -31.29
CA ALA A 2 -5.72 -1.06 -30.39
C ALA A 2 -5.32 -1.56 -28.99
N LEU A 3 -4.46 -0.81 -28.31
CA LEU A 3 -4.04 -1.02 -26.93
C LEU A 3 -4.68 0.06 -26.07
N ALA A 4 -5.26 -0.33 -24.94
CA ALA A 4 -5.75 0.57 -23.90
C ALA A 4 -5.07 0.19 -22.57
N ILE A 5 -4.62 1.20 -21.82
CA ILE A 5 -3.99 1.05 -20.52
C ILE A 5 -4.86 1.81 -19.52
N PHE A 6 -5.17 1.17 -18.41
CA PHE A 6 -5.95 1.75 -17.33
C PHE A 6 -5.10 1.74 -16.06
N ASP A 7 -5.10 2.87 -15.38
CA ASP A 7 -4.64 2.93 -14.01
C ASP A 7 -5.68 2.29 -13.07
N LEU A 8 -5.27 1.96 -11.85
CA LEU A 8 -6.12 1.24 -10.90
C LEU A 8 -6.86 2.22 -9.97
N ASP A 9 -6.12 2.85 -9.07
CA ASP A 9 -6.66 3.67 -8.00
C ASP A 9 -7.19 4.98 -8.53
N ASN A 10 -8.34 5.41 -8.01
CA ASN A 10 -9.08 6.57 -8.50
C ASN A 10 -9.43 6.54 -10.01
N THR A 11 -9.23 5.42 -10.70
CA THR A 11 -9.52 5.22 -12.12
C THR A 11 -10.51 4.07 -12.32
N LEU A 12 -10.10 2.82 -12.02
CA LEU A 12 -10.98 1.65 -12.05
C LEU A 12 -11.63 1.40 -10.69
N LEU A 13 -10.95 1.76 -9.61
CA LEU A 13 -11.46 1.64 -8.24
C LEU A 13 -11.75 3.02 -7.65
N ALA A 14 -12.88 3.13 -6.95
CA ALA A 14 -13.19 4.30 -6.14
C ALA A 14 -12.48 4.21 -4.78
N GLY A 15 -11.25 4.69 -4.74
CA GLY A 15 -10.41 4.74 -3.53
C GLY A 15 -8.95 4.44 -3.82
N ASP A 16 -8.20 4.33 -2.73
CA ASP A 16 -6.76 4.04 -2.70
C ASP A 16 -6.57 2.61 -2.15
N SER A 17 -6.13 1.70 -3.03
CA SER A 17 -5.93 0.30 -2.69
C SER A 17 -4.72 0.07 -1.78
N ASP A 18 -3.68 0.89 -1.88
CA ASP A 18 -2.46 0.77 -1.06
C ASP A 18 -2.75 1.21 0.38
N HIS A 19 -3.47 2.33 0.54
CA HIS A 19 -3.89 2.79 1.87
C HIS A 19 -4.76 1.74 2.58
N ARG A 20 -5.78 1.20 1.88
CA ARG A 20 -6.66 0.16 2.45
C ARG A 20 -5.91 -1.13 2.76
N TRP A 21 -4.95 -1.51 1.92
CA TRP A 21 -4.11 -2.67 2.17
C TRP A 21 -3.27 -2.51 3.45
N GLY A 22 -2.67 -1.34 3.64
CA GLY A 22 -1.96 -1.00 4.86
C GLY A 22 -2.83 -1.08 6.12
N GLU A 23 -4.06 -0.56 6.06
CA GLU A 23 -5.04 -0.68 7.16
C GLU A 23 -5.37 -2.14 7.48
N PHE A 24 -5.65 -2.95 6.45
CA PHE A 24 -5.89 -4.39 6.61
C PHE A 24 -4.70 -5.11 7.27
N LEU A 25 -3.46 -4.80 6.86
CA LEU A 25 -2.27 -5.40 7.46
C LEU A 25 -2.11 -5.01 8.94
N CYS A 26 -2.53 -3.81 9.32
CA CYS A 26 -2.57 -3.39 10.72
C CYS A 26 -3.63 -4.17 11.51
N GLU A 27 -4.84 -4.34 10.95
CA GLU A 27 -5.91 -5.14 11.55
C GLU A 27 -5.54 -6.62 11.69
N ALA A 28 -4.80 -7.16 10.73
CA ALA A 28 -4.24 -8.52 10.76
C ALA A 28 -3.06 -8.69 11.74
N GLY A 29 -2.62 -7.61 12.40
CA GLY A 29 -1.53 -7.63 13.38
C GLY A 29 -0.13 -7.73 12.77
N LEU A 30 0.01 -7.49 11.45
CA LEU A 30 1.28 -7.52 10.74
C LEU A 30 2.03 -6.18 10.77
N ALA A 31 1.34 -5.09 11.15
CA ALA A 31 1.91 -3.77 11.34
C ALA A 31 1.28 -3.06 12.55
N ASN A 32 2.00 -2.14 13.17
CA ASN A 32 1.45 -1.32 14.25
C ASN A 32 0.61 -0.17 13.65
N ALA A 33 -0.70 -0.20 13.90
CA ALA A 33 -1.67 0.71 13.31
C ALA A 33 -1.35 2.20 13.48
N ASP A 34 -0.94 2.63 14.68
CA ASP A 34 -0.71 4.04 14.96
C ASP A 34 0.54 4.56 14.24
N SER A 35 1.64 3.82 14.33
CA SER A 35 2.89 4.17 13.64
C SER A 35 2.75 4.10 12.11
N PHE A 36 1.99 3.11 11.63
CA PHE A 36 1.77 2.92 10.19
C PHE A 36 0.93 4.06 9.62
N ARG A 37 -0.22 4.37 10.24
CA ARG A 37 -1.08 5.48 9.78
C ARG A 37 -0.33 6.80 9.76
N GLN A 38 0.37 7.14 10.83
CA GLN A 38 1.12 8.39 10.92
C GLN A 38 2.18 8.52 9.82
N ARG A 39 2.91 7.42 9.53
CA ARG A 39 3.94 7.43 8.50
C ARG A 39 3.34 7.45 7.10
N ASN A 40 2.23 6.75 6.88
CA ASN A 40 1.52 6.73 5.61
C ASN A 40 0.94 8.11 5.27
N ASP A 41 0.34 8.81 6.25
CA ASP A 41 -0.17 10.18 6.07
C ASP A 41 0.95 11.16 5.68
N ALA A 42 2.15 11.00 6.26
CA ALA A 42 3.32 11.80 5.90
C ALA A 42 3.76 11.54 4.45
N PHE A 43 3.84 10.28 4.03
CA PHE A 43 4.15 9.93 2.65
C PHE A 43 3.08 10.42 1.67
N TYR A 44 1.80 10.37 2.05
CA TYR A 44 0.73 10.92 1.24
C TYR A 44 0.86 12.44 1.06
N ALA A 45 1.23 13.17 2.11
CA ALA A 45 1.51 14.60 1.99
C ALA A 45 2.74 14.89 1.10
N GLU A 46 3.82 14.11 1.24
CA GLU A 46 5.00 14.19 0.37
C GLU A 46 4.63 13.93 -1.10
N TYR A 47 3.77 12.94 -1.35
CA TYR A 47 3.23 12.63 -2.68
C TYR A 47 2.45 13.81 -3.26
N GLN A 48 1.52 14.38 -2.48
CA GLN A 48 0.73 15.55 -2.90
C GLN A 48 1.61 16.78 -3.22
N SER A 49 2.72 16.94 -2.49
CA SER A 49 3.69 18.01 -2.76
C SER A 49 4.70 17.70 -3.88
N GLY A 50 4.68 16.46 -4.43
CA GLY A 50 5.58 16.02 -5.49
C GLY A 50 7.02 15.78 -5.06
N CYS A 51 7.30 15.65 -3.75
CA CYS A 51 8.65 15.41 -3.21
C CYS A 51 8.85 14.01 -2.63
N LEU A 52 7.87 13.11 -2.80
CA LEU A 52 7.93 11.75 -2.27
C LEU A 52 9.17 10.99 -2.74
N ASP A 53 9.91 10.43 -1.79
CA ASP A 53 10.88 9.37 -2.07
C ASP A 53 10.14 8.05 -2.24
N MET A 54 9.96 7.64 -3.50
CA MET A 54 9.28 6.40 -3.86
C MET A 54 9.97 5.15 -3.30
N THR A 55 11.30 5.16 -3.12
CA THR A 55 12.00 3.99 -2.57
C THR A 55 11.70 3.86 -1.09
N ALA A 56 11.78 4.97 -0.35
CA ALA A 56 11.45 4.99 1.08
C ALA A 56 9.98 4.64 1.34
N TYR A 57 9.08 5.08 0.46
CA TYR A 57 7.67 4.70 0.50
C TYR A 57 7.47 3.20 0.32
N LEU A 58 8.07 2.61 -0.74
CA LEU A 58 7.96 1.19 -1.03
C LEU A 58 8.56 0.31 0.07
N ASP A 59 9.72 0.70 0.61
CA ASP A 59 10.34 -0.01 1.74
C ASP A 59 9.41 -0.02 2.96
N PHE A 60 8.70 1.07 3.21
CA PHE A 60 7.74 1.18 4.31
C PHE A 60 6.47 0.33 4.09
N VAL A 61 5.79 0.47 2.95
CA VAL A 61 4.51 -0.25 2.72
C VAL A 61 4.71 -1.75 2.52
N LEU A 62 5.89 -2.18 2.06
CA LEU A 62 6.23 -3.59 1.88
C LEU A 62 6.86 -4.23 3.13
N ALA A 63 7.33 -3.45 4.11
CA ALA A 63 7.94 -3.97 5.33
C ALA A 63 7.10 -5.03 6.05
N PRO A 64 5.76 -4.92 6.18
CA PRO A 64 4.95 -5.95 6.85
C PRO A 64 4.94 -7.29 6.12
N LEU A 65 5.30 -7.32 4.83
CA LEU A 65 5.38 -8.54 4.03
C LEU A 65 6.78 -9.17 4.08
N ALA A 66 7.77 -8.50 4.66
CA ALA A 66 9.13 -8.99 4.74
C ALA A 66 9.18 -10.31 5.54
N GLY A 67 9.79 -11.33 4.95
CA GLY A 67 9.87 -12.67 5.54
C GLY A 67 8.67 -13.58 5.24
N LEU A 68 7.58 -13.06 4.68
CA LEU A 68 6.46 -13.88 4.21
C LEU A 68 6.78 -14.55 2.88
N THR A 69 6.35 -15.80 2.75
CA THR A 69 6.35 -16.53 1.48
C THR A 69 5.26 -15.99 0.56
N ARG A 70 5.41 -16.23 -0.75
CA ARG A 70 4.36 -15.90 -1.74
C ARG A 70 3.02 -16.59 -1.44
N VAL A 71 3.03 -17.74 -0.77
CA VAL A 71 1.81 -18.47 -0.41
C VAL A 71 1.08 -17.74 0.74
N GLU A 72 1.81 -17.28 1.76
CA GLU A 72 1.24 -16.51 2.87
C GLU A 72 0.68 -15.17 2.39
N VAL A 73 1.42 -14.44 1.54
CA VAL A 73 0.92 -13.18 0.95
C VAL A 73 -0.34 -13.43 0.11
N ARG A 74 -0.40 -14.51 -0.68
CA ARG A 74 -1.60 -14.87 -1.43
C ARG A 74 -2.79 -15.23 -0.54
N ALA A 75 -2.55 -15.78 0.65
CA ALA A 75 -3.63 -16.06 1.60
C ALA A 75 -4.23 -14.77 2.15
N LEU A 76 -3.39 -13.76 2.43
CA LEU A 76 -3.84 -12.42 2.84
C LEU A 76 -4.64 -11.72 1.73
N GLN A 77 -4.19 -11.79 0.47
CA GLN A 77 -4.87 -11.18 -0.69
C GLN A 77 -6.25 -11.78 -1.03
N ARG A 78 -6.64 -12.89 -0.40
CA ARG A 78 -7.93 -13.57 -0.63
C ARG A 78 -8.95 -13.37 0.48
N GLN A 79 -8.57 -12.66 1.54
CA GLN A 79 -9.47 -12.24 2.61
C GLN A 79 -10.22 -10.98 2.18
#